data_AF-A0A0Q7VZK7-F1
#
_entry.id   AF-A0A0Q7VZK7-F1
#
_cell.length_a   1.000
_cell.length_b   1.000
_cell.length_c   1.000
_cell.angle_alpha   90.00
_cell.angle_beta   90.00
_cell.angle_gamma   90.00
#
_symmetry.space_group_name_H-M   'P 1'
#
loop_
_entity.id
_entity.type
_entity.pdbx_description
1 polymer ?
#
loop_
_entity_poly.entity_id
_entity_poly.type
_entity_poly.pdbx_seq_one_letter_code
_entity_poly.pdbx_strand_id
1 'polypeptide(L)'
;MTMIRGRWIWDKERCELVPADEYQRPVPKRSALGCPMLNLDTMPETQSMLDGKSYTSKSKLRQTYREAGVVEVGDDPQRYKPREKAKPDRKKIKEAIGKAEAEFNAGRRFNPTPVQN
;
A
#
# COMPACT_ATOMS: atom_id res chain seq x y z
N MET A 1 -12.12 -27.67 23.18
CA MET A 1 -11.35 -26.48 22.73
C MET A 1 -12.34 -25.43 22.25
N THR A 2 -12.71 -24.48 23.09
CA THR A 2 -13.74 -23.48 22.75
C THR A 2 -13.10 -22.37 21.93
N MET A 3 -13.38 -22.31 20.63
CA MET A 3 -12.89 -21.20 19.80
C MET A 3 -13.60 -19.92 20.21
N ILE A 4 -12.82 -18.93 20.64
CA ILE A 4 -13.32 -17.60 20.95
C ILE A 4 -13.76 -16.95 19.62
N ARG A 5 -15.07 -16.78 19.44
CA ARG A 5 -15.66 -16.14 18.26
C ARG A 5 -15.86 -14.65 18.57
N GLY A 6 -15.35 -13.78 17.71
CA GLY A 6 -15.47 -12.33 17.86
C GLY A 6 -14.71 -11.57 16.78
N ARG A 7 -14.97 -10.26 16.65
CA ARG A 7 -14.18 -9.36 15.80
C ARG A 7 -13.02 -8.83 16.63
N TRP A 8 -11.79 -9.05 16.16
CA TRP A 8 -10.57 -8.66 16.86
C TRP A 8 -9.79 -7.64 16.04
N ILE A 9 -9.17 -6.69 16.71
CA ILE A 9 -8.32 -5.67 16.09
C ILE A 9 -6.95 -5.78 16.73
N TRP A 10 -5.90 -5.77 15.89
CA TRP A 10 -4.53 -5.65 16.36
C TRP A 10 -4.28 -4.21 16.82
N ASP A 11 -4.09 -4.01 18.12
CA ASP A 11 -3.69 -2.72 18.66
C ASP A 11 -2.15 -2.61 18.61
N LYS A 12 -1.66 -1.62 17.85
CA LYS A 12 -0.22 -1.40 17.69
C LYS A 12 0.44 -0.81 18.94
N GLU A 13 -0.31 -0.13 19.81
CA GLU A 13 0.25 0.50 21.01
C GLU A 13 0.44 -0.52 22.13
N ARG A 14 -0.53 -1.43 22.28
CA ARG A 14 -0.49 -2.51 23.27
C ARG A 14 0.20 -3.78 22.77
N CYS A 15 0.45 -3.88 21.46
CA CYS A 15 1.03 -5.05 20.80
C CYS A 15 0.25 -6.35 21.07
N GLU A 16 -1.09 -6.25 21.10
CA GLU A 16 -1.98 -7.38 21.38
C GLU A 16 -3.26 -7.35 20.52
N LEU A 17 -3.96 -8.49 20.46
CA LEU A 17 -5.29 -8.59 19.86
C LEU A 17 -6.35 -8.19 20.89
N VAL A 18 -7.01 -7.07 20.64
CA VAL A 18 -8.07 -6.53 21.51
C VAL A 18 -9.43 -6.79 20.85
N PRO A 19 -10.49 -7.14 21.62
CA PRO A 19 -11.85 -7.16 21.09
C PRO A 19 -12.19 -5.82 20.42
N ALA A 20 -12.87 -5.85 19.28
CA ALA A 20 -13.13 -4.63 18.51
C ALA A 20 -13.93 -3.57 19.28
N ASP A 21 -14.73 -3.97 20.26
CA ASP A 21 -15.54 -3.09 21.11
C ASP A 21 -14.68 -2.33 22.14
N GLU A 22 -13.52 -2.88 22.50
CA GLU A 22 -12.55 -2.26 23.43
C GLU A 22 -11.46 -1.46 22.70
N TYR A 23 -11.36 -1.60 21.37
CA TYR A 23 -10.35 -0.91 20.59
C TYR A 23 -10.64 0.59 20.48
N GLN A 24 -9.85 1.40 21.18
CA GLN A 24 -9.91 2.85 21.08
C GLN A 24 -9.07 3.34 19.90
N ARG A 25 -9.74 3.91 18.89
CA ARG A 25 -9.05 4.49 17.74
C ARG A 25 -8.17 5.65 18.20
N PRO A 26 -6.92 5.76 17.70
CA PRO A 26 -6.07 6.89 18.03
C PRO A 26 -6.76 8.18 17.59
N VAL A 27 -6.77 9.18 18.48
CA VAL A 27 -7.31 10.50 18.18
C VAL A 27 -6.49 11.09 17.03
N PRO A 28 -7.12 11.56 15.95
CA PRO A 28 -6.39 12.16 14.85
C PRO A 28 -5.56 13.34 15.37
N LYS A 29 -4.28 13.40 14.98
CA LYS A 29 -3.39 14.53 15.32
C LYS A 29 -3.92 15.79 14.66
N ARG A 30 -4.74 16.55 15.38
CA ARG A 30 -5.27 17.86 15.00
C ARG A 30 -4.74 18.90 15.99
N SER A 31 -4.55 20.14 15.54
CA SER A 31 -4.21 21.25 16.44
C SER A 31 -5.28 21.40 17.52
N ALA A 32 -4.89 21.78 18.74
CA ALA A 32 -5.82 22.12 19.82
C ALA A 32 -6.67 23.37 19.49
N LEU A 33 -6.23 24.17 18.51
CA LEU A 33 -6.98 25.30 18.00
C LEU A 33 -8.14 24.81 17.11
N GLY A 34 -9.35 25.33 17.37
CA GLY A 34 -10.57 25.08 16.60
C GLY A 34 -10.58 25.69 15.20
N CYS A 35 -9.42 25.88 14.57
CA CYS A 35 -9.29 26.46 13.24
C CYS A 35 -9.47 25.36 12.18
N PRO A 36 -10.19 25.65 11.08
CA PRO A 36 -10.20 24.76 9.93
C PRO A 36 -8.81 24.72 9.28
N MET A 37 -8.43 23.56 8.75
CA MET A 37 -7.24 23.44 7.91
C MET A 37 -7.50 24.15 6.58
N LEU A 38 -6.71 25.16 6.24
CA LEU A 38 -6.84 25.93 5.00
C LEU A 38 -5.99 25.31 3.89
N ASN A 39 -6.63 24.84 2.84
CA ASN A 39 -5.96 24.39 1.61
C ASN A 39 -5.90 25.56 0.62
N LEU A 40 -4.85 26.38 0.72
CA LEU A 40 -4.67 27.53 -0.17
C LEU A 40 -4.34 27.10 -1.60
N ASP A 41 -4.84 27.86 -2.59
CA ASP A 41 -4.55 27.63 -4.01
C ASP A 41 -3.11 28.04 -4.38
N THR A 42 -2.50 28.92 -3.60
CA THR A 42 -1.14 29.37 -3.83
C THR A 42 -0.12 28.27 -3.54
N MET A 43 0.92 28.24 -4.34
CA MET A 43 2.08 27.37 -4.17
C MET A 43 3.37 28.12 -4.55
N PRO A 44 4.54 27.67 -4.06
CA PRO A 44 5.82 28.09 -4.59
C PRO A 44 5.85 27.94 -6.11
N GLU A 45 6.64 28.78 -6.77
CA GLU A 45 6.78 28.75 -8.22
C GLU A 45 7.15 27.34 -8.68
N THR A 46 6.23 26.70 -9.41
CA THR A 46 6.35 25.31 -9.84
C THR A 46 6.28 25.27 -11.35
N GLN A 47 7.30 24.69 -11.97
CA GLN A 47 7.33 24.49 -13.41
C GLN A 47 6.44 23.31 -13.80
N SER A 48 5.55 23.53 -14.75
CA SER A 48 4.73 22.49 -15.37
C SER A 48 5.57 21.64 -16.32
N MET A 49 5.44 20.32 -16.23
CA MET A 49 6.13 19.38 -17.13
C MET A 49 5.44 19.24 -18.50
N LEU A 50 4.20 19.74 -18.63
CA LEU A 50 3.44 19.68 -19.87
C LEU A 50 3.92 20.75 -20.87
N ASP A 51 4.06 21.99 -20.39
CA ASP A 51 4.30 23.18 -21.23
C ASP A 51 5.53 23.99 -20.80
N GLY A 52 6.23 23.59 -19.74
CA GLY A 52 7.47 24.22 -19.27
C GLY A 52 7.28 25.58 -18.58
N LYS A 53 6.04 26.03 -18.37
CA LYS A 53 5.74 27.32 -17.74
C LYS A 53 5.70 27.22 -16.22
N SER A 54 6.08 28.30 -15.55
CA SER A 54 5.98 28.44 -14.10
C SER A 54 4.58 28.87 -13.65
N TYR A 55 4.04 28.20 -12.64
CA TYR A 55 2.75 28.52 -12.02
C TYR A 55 2.88 28.72 -10.51
N THR A 56 2.13 29.69 -10.00
CA THR A 56 1.99 29.96 -8.55
C THR A 56 0.61 29.58 -8.01
N SER A 57 -0.32 29.22 -8.89
CA SER A 57 -1.70 28.82 -8.56
C SER A 57 -1.92 27.37 -8.97
N LYS A 58 -2.31 26.54 -8.01
CA LYS A 58 -2.58 25.11 -8.22
C LYS A 58 -3.72 24.95 -9.23
N SER A 59 -4.81 25.70 -9.07
CA SER A 59 -5.99 25.63 -9.93
C SER A 59 -5.67 25.91 -11.40
N LYS A 60 -4.83 26.91 -11.69
CA LYS A 60 -4.35 27.20 -13.06
C LYS A 60 -3.50 26.07 -13.61
N LEU A 61 -2.58 25.51 -12.83
CA LEU A 61 -1.79 24.36 -13.24
C LEU A 61 -2.67 23.13 -13.55
N ARG A 62 -3.67 22.85 -12.70
CA ARG A 62 -4.62 21.75 -12.96
C ARG A 62 -5.49 21.99 -14.18
N GLN A 63 -5.81 23.25 -14.47
CA GLN A 63 -6.57 23.61 -15.65
C GLN A 63 -5.80 23.26 -16.93
N THR A 64 -4.50 23.57 -17.01
CA THR A 64 -3.71 23.25 -18.20
C THR A 64 -3.59 21.74 -18.42
N TYR A 65 -3.44 20.95 -17.36
CA TYR A 65 -3.45 19.49 -17.47
C TYR A 65 -4.78 18.94 -17.99
N ARG A 66 -5.91 19.46 -17.48
CA ARG A 66 -7.25 19.06 -17.96
C ARG A 66 -7.49 19.44 -19.42
N GLU A 67 -7.06 20.64 -19.83
CA GLU A 67 -7.15 21.10 -21.21
C GLU A 67 -6.32 20.23 -22.17
N ALA A 68 -5.18 19.71 -21.71
CA ALA A 68 -4.36 18.76 -22.46
C ALA A 68 -4.84 17.30 -22.38
N GLY A 69 -5.97 17.03 -21.69
CA GLY A 69 -6.51 15.67 -21.53
C GLY A 69 -5.71 14.77 -20.59
N VAL A 70 -4.81 15.34 -19.78
CA VAL A 70 -4.06 14.61 -18.76
C VAL A 70 -4.93 14.46 -17.51
N VAL A 71 -4.96 13.25 -16.96
CA VAL A 71 -5.69 12.94 -15.72
C VAL A 71 -4.71 12.97 -14.55
N GLU A 72 -5.05 13.68 -13.47
CA GLU A 72 -4.24 13.66 -12.26
C GLU A 72 -4.22 12.25 -11.66
N VAL A 73 -3.06 11.83 -11.14
CA VAL A 73 -2.86 10.46 -10.63
C VAL A 73 -3.81 10.09 -9.48
N GLY A 74 -4.39 11.08 -8.78
CA GLY A 74 -5.43 10.87 -7.77
C GLY A 74 -6.82 10.62 -8.35
N ASP A 75 -7.10 11.14 -9.54
CA ASP A 75 -8.39 10.99 -10.22
C ASP A 75 -8.42 9.79 -11.17
N ASP A 76 -7.27 9.15 -11.42
CA ASP A 76 -7.18 7.97 -12.29
C ASP A 76 -7.83 6.72 -11.63
N PRO A 77 -8.98 6.25 -12.13
CA PRO A 77 -9.66 5.07 -11.58
C PRO A 77 -8.83 3.79 -11.77
N GLN A 78 -7.90 3.76 -12.72
CA GLN A 78 -7.02 2.63 -12.95
C GLN A 78 -6.08 2.39 -11.77
N ARG A 79 -5.65 3.45 -11.07
CA ARG A 79 -4.75 3.34 -9.91
C ARG A 79 -5.37 2.59 -8.74
N TYR A 80 -6.69 2.66 -8.61
CA TYR A 80 -7.44 1.97 -7.57
C TYR A 80 -7.78 0.52 -7.92
N LYS A 81 -7.52 0.08 -9.16
CA LYS A 81 -7.73 -1.31 -9.55
C LYS A 81 -6.74 -2.21 -8.80
N PRO A 82 -7.22 -3.22 -8.04
CA PRO A 82 -6.34 -4.20 -7.43
C PRO A 82 -5.47 -4.87 -8.50
N ARG A 83 -4.17 -4.95 -8.27
CA ARG A 83 -3.27 -5.67 -9.18
C ARG A 83 -3.67 -7.14 -9.23
N GLU A 84 -3.91 -7.66 -10.42
CA GLU A 84 -4.12 -9.10 -10.61
C GLU A 84 -2.85 -9.84 -10.20
N LYS A 85 -2.97 -10.68 -9.17
CA LYS A 85 -1.88 -11.56 -8.76
C LYS A 85 -1.83 -12.72 -9.75
N ALA A 86 -0.64 -13.00 -10.28
CA ALA A 86 -0.42 -14.19 -11.09
C ALA A 86 -0.86 -15.42 -10.30
N LYS A 87 -1.69 -16.27 -10.92
CA LYS A 87 -2.15 -17.51 -10.28
C LYS A 87 -0.93 -18.43 -10.10
N PRO A 88 -0.64 -18.90 -8.88
CA PRO A 88 0.48 -19.82 -8.67
C PRO A 88 0.21 -21.14 -9.39
N ASP A 89 1.23 -21.66 -10.09
CA ASP A 89 1.18 -22.98 -10.69
C ASP A 89 1.25 -24.04 -9.60
N ARG A 90 0.07 -24.51 -9.17
CA ARG A 90 -0.07 -25.48 -8.08
C ARG A 90 0.62 -26.81 -8.39
N LYS A 91 0.75 -27.18 -9.67
CA LYS A 91 1.36 -28.46 -10.05
C LYS A 91 2.87 -28.38 -9.83
N LYS A 92 3.52 -27.34 -10.34
CA LYS A 92 4.96 -27.11 -10.13
C LYS A 92 5.32 -26.96 -8.66
N ILE A 93 4.48 -26.28 -7.88
CA ILE A 93 4.70 -26.15 -6.43
C ILE A 93 4.66 -27.52 -5.75
N LYS A 94 3.66 -28.36 -6.06
CA LYS A 94 3.57 -29.72 -5.50
C LYS A 94 4.75 -30.60 -5.92
N GLU A 95 5.14 -30.54 -7.18
CA GLU A 95 6.30 -31.28 -7.69
C GLU A 95 7.60 -30.85 -7.01
N ALA A 96 7.81 -29.54 -6.84
CA ALA A 96 8.96 -29.00 -6.14
C ALA A 96 9.00 -29.42 -4.66
N ILE A 97 7.85 -29.37 -3.97
CA ILE A 97 7.73 -29.83 -2.57
C ILE A 97 8.01 -31.33 -2.47
N GLY A 98 7.40 -32.15 -3.33
CA GLY A 98 7.60 -33.60 -3.31
C GLY A 98 9.05 -34.00 -3.61
N LYS A 99 9.70 -33.29 -4.53
CA LYS A 99 11.14 -33.47 -4.80
C LYS A 99 11.99 -33.13 -3.58
N ALA A 100 11.74 -32.00 -2.94
CA ALA A 100 12.47 -31.59 -1.74
C ALA A 100 12.28 -32.58 -0.58
N GLU A 101 11.06 -33.09 -0.38
CA GLU A 101 10.76 -34.11 0.63
C GLU A 101 11.51 -35.42 0.36
N ALA A 102 11.51 -35.89 -0.90
CA ALA A 102 12.24 -37.09 -1.29
C ALA A 102 13.76 -36.95 -1.10
N GLU A 103 14.33 -35.79 -1.43
CA GLU A 103 15.75 -35.50 -1.22
C GLU A 103 16.13 -35.46 0.27
N PHE A 104 15.28 -34.83 1.09
CA PHE A 104 15.47 -34.77 2.54
C PHE A 104 15.43 -36.17 3.17
N ASN A 105 14.42 -36.99 2.80
CA ASN A 105 14.28 -38.36 3.28
C ASN A 105 15.41 -39.28 2.81
N ALA A 106 15.97 -39.02 1.62
CA ALA A 106 17.17 -39.70 1.13
C ALA A 106 18.47 -39.27 1.84
N GLY A 107 18.39 -38.35 2.82
CA GLY A 107 19.54 -37.88 3.60
C GLY A 107 20.40 -36.83 2.89
N ARG A 108 19.97 -36.34 1.71
CA ARG A 108 20.66 -35.23 1.03
C ARG A 108 20.33 -33.94 1.78
N ARG A 109 21.32 -33.41 2.51
CA ARG A 109 21.19 -32.13 3.21
C ARG A 109 21.47 -30.98 2.27
N PHE A 110 20.65 -29.94 2.35
CA PHE A 110 20.81 -28.71 1.60
C PHE A 110 22.11 -28.01 2.02
N ASN A 111 22.98 -27.71 1.04
CA ASN A 111 24.17 -26.89 1.25
C ASN A 111 23.92 -25.54 0.55
N PRO A 112 23.61 -24.46 1.29
CA PRO A 112 23.34 -23.17 0.67
C PRO A 112 24.63 -22.61 0.08
N THR A 113 24.86 -22.80 -1.21
CA THR A 113 25.76 -21.92 -1.95
C THR A 113 25.03 -20.59 -2.21
N PRO A 114 25.64 -19.44 -1.87
CA PRO A 114 25.02 -18.15 -2.14
C PRO A 114 24.80 -17.98 -3.64
N VAL A 115 23.57 -17.61 -4.01
CA VAL A 115 23.24 -17.27 -5.40
C VAL A 115 23.95 -15.95 -5.70
N GLN A 116 24.97 -15.97 -6.57
CA GLN A 116 25.55 -14.74 -7.10
C GLN A 116 24.52 -14.14 -8.08
N ASN A 117 24.10 -12.91 -7.79
CA ASN A 117 23.19 -12.13 -8.62
C ASN A 117 23.81 -11.80 -9.98
#